data_AF-A0A931AC22-F1
#
_entry.id   AF-A0A931AC22-F1
#
_cell.length_a   1.000
_cell.length_b   1.000
_cell.length_c   1.000
_cell.angle_alpha   90.00
_cell.angle_beta   90.00
_cell.angle_gamma   90.00
#
_symmetry.space_group_name_H-M   'P 1'
#
loop_
_entity.id
_entity.type
_entity.pdbx_description
1 polymer ?
#
loop_
_entity_poly.entity_id
_entity_poly.type
_entity_poly.pdbx_seq_one_letter_code
_entity_poly.pdbx_strand_id
1 'polypeptide(L)'
;MFQQPTAGSDFKAKNHVGHLLLIYVRELRTGIVTKYGPSDAISCDVVVLTDQAGPRLEPGVLFFQKPLINSLRGSISADPVLARLGQGVAKPDMDPPYILNPYDQADAAFATQWLHSVGGNPFRTAPALQQPAAPAPVAPLPQAAPAAPFPVPAGVGAGVPAPVAAPMAQAPGVPAAPPQWAA
;
A
#
# COMPACT_ATOMS: atom_id res chain seq x y z
N MET A 1 -18.53 -18.87 18.30
CA MET A 1 -17.16 -19.30 17.93
C MET A 1 -16.76 -18.49 16.71
N PHE A 2 -15.60 -17.84 16.72
CA PHE A 2 -15.14 -16.99 15.62
C PHE A 2 -13.99 -17.68 14.89
N GLN A 3 -14.10 -17.81 13.56
CA GLN A 3 -12.97 -18.22 12.73
C GLN A 3 -12.07 -17.02 12.49
N GLN A 4 -10.76 -17.25 12.57
CA GLN A 4 -9.76 -16.28 12.15
C GLN A 4 -9.66 -16.27 10.61
N PRO A 5 -9.43 -15.11 9.99
CA PRO A 5 -9.20 -15.03 8.56
C PRO A 5 -7.90 -15.74 8.20
N THR A 6 -7.95 -16.59 7.16
CA THR A 6 -6.76 -17.17 6.55
C THR A 6 -6.02 -16.03 5.83
N ALA A 7 -5.07 -15.41 6.51
CA ALA A 7 -4.09 -14.53 5.87
C ALA A 7 -3.14 -15.40 5.05
N GLY A 8 -3.57 -15.82 3.87
CA GLY A 8 -2.72 -16.40 2.84
C GLY A 8 -2.75 -15.47 1.64
N SER A 9 -1.59 -14.95 1.23
CA SER A 9 -1.49 -14.27 -0.07
C SER A 9 -1.80 -15.29 -1.16
N ASP A 10 -2.64 -14.94 -2.14
CA ASP A 10 -2.88 -15.76 -3.35
C ASP A 10 -1.70 -15.69 -4.34
N PHE A 11 -0.52 -15.33 -3.84
CA PHE A 11 0.67 -15.17 -4.65
C PHE A 11 1.09 -16.52 -5.23
N LYS A 12 0.81 -16.70 -6.53
CA LYS A 12 1.25 -17.86 -7.29
C LYS A 12 2.51 -17.50 -8.06
N ALA A 13 3.65 -18.02 -7.60
CA ALA A 13 4.93 -17.90 -8.30
C ALA A 13 4.83 -18.29 -9.80
N LYS A 14 3.95 -19.26 -10.14
CA LYS A 14 3.66 -19.66 -11.52
C LYS A 14 3.24 -18.51 -12.43
N ASN A 15 2.46 -17.57 -11.91
CA ASN A 15 1.89 -16.48 -12.68
C ASN A 15 2.85 -15.31 -12.85
N HIS A 16 3.94 -15.29 -12.08
CA HIS A 16 4.90 -14.18 -12.04
C HIS A 16 6.28 -14.57 -12.59
N VAL A 17 6.38 -15.70 -13.30
CA VAL A 17 7.64 -16.11 -13.96
C VAL A 17 8.01 -15.09 -15.04
N GLY A 18 9.27 -14.65 -15.01
CA GLY A 18 9.79 -13.63 -15.92
C GLY A 18 9.53 -12.20 -15.47
N HIS A 19 8.84 -11.96 -14.35
CA HIS A 19 8.67 -10.62 -13.79
C HIS A 19 9.84 -10.25 -12.88
N LEU A 20 10.03 -8.95 -12.66
CA LEU A 20 10.94 -8.40 -11.67
C LEU A 20 10.23 -8.31 -10.32
N LEU A 21 10.89 -8.81 -9.27
CA LEU A 21 10.35 -8.85 -7.92
C LEU A 21 11.31 -8.19 -6.95
N LEU A 22 10.74 -7.40 -6.06
CA LEU A 22 11.41 -6.85 -4.90
C LEU A 22 10.94 -7.62 -3.66
N ILE A 23 11.86 -8.31 -2.99
CA ILE A 23 11.54 -9.27 -1.94
C ILE A 23 12.12 -8.77 -0.61
N TYR A 24 11.25 -8.60 0.37
CA TYR A 24 11.61 -8.28 1.75
C TYR A 24 11.46 -9.52 2.61
N VAL A 25 12.58 -10.10 3.02
CA VAL A 25 12.60 -11.35 3.79
C VAL A 25 12.37 -11.05 5.27
N ARG A 26 11.31 -11.61 5.85
CA ARG A 26 10.93 -11.41 7.25
C ARG A 26 11.58 -12.47 8.14
N GLU A 27 11.23 -13.73 7.94
CA GLU A 27 11.67 -14.83 8.80
C GLU A 27 11.67 -16.18 8.08
N LEU A 28 12.49 -17.12 8.56
CA LEU A 28 12.45 -18.52 8.17
C LEU A 28 11.55 -19.28 9.15
N ARG A 29 10.47 -19.87 8.65
CA ARG A 29 9.55 -20.71 9.41
C ARG A 29 9.83 -22.17 9.13
N THR A 30 10.27 -22.90 10.14
CA THR A 30 10.54 -24.34 10.03
C THR A 30 9.36 -25.17 10.50
N GLY A 31 9.22 -26.39 9.97
CA GLY A 31 8.22 -27.35 10.45
C GLY A 31 6.76 -26.97 10.22
N ILE A 32 6.45 -26.19 9.17
CA ILE A 32 5.06 -25.90 8.81
C ILE A 32 4.41 -27.17 8.27
N VAL A 33 3.33 -27.61 8.92
CA VAL A 33 2.55 -28.76 8.45
C VAL A 33 1.74 -28.35 7.23
N THR A 34 2.21 -28.75 6.05
CA THR A 34 1.49 -28.56 4.79
C THR A 34 0.73 -29.83 4.43
N LYS A 35 -0.13 -29.76 3.40
CA LYS A 35 -0.81 -30.93 2.81
C LYS A 35 0.15 -32.05 2.40
N TYR A 36 1.41 -31.73 2.12
CA TYR A 36 2.44 -32.67 1.67
C TYR A 36 3.42 -33.08 2.79
N GLY A 37 3.15 -32.68 4.03
CA GLY A 37 4.00 -32.96 5.19
C GLY A 37 4.67 -31.71 5.76
N PRO A 38 5.46 -31.87 6.84
CA PRO A 38 6.22 -30.78 7.42
C PRO A 38 7.27 -30.28 6.42
N SER A 39 7.24 -28.98 6.13
CA SER A 39 8.19 -28.31 5.26
C SER A 39 8.64 -26.98 5.86
N ASP A 40 9.85 -26.57 5.50
CA ASP A 40 10.35 -25.24 5.81
C ASP A 40 9.80 -24.24 4.79
N ALA A 41 9.47 -23.04 5.23
CA ALA A 41 9.07 -21.94 4.37
C ALA A 41 9.73 -20.65 4.82
N ILE A 42 10.00 -19.75 3.88
CA ILE A 42 10.44 -18.40 4.20
C ILE A 42 9.28 -17.43 4.01
N SER A 43 9.02 -16.61 5.04
CA SER A 43 8.02 -15.56 5.01
C SER A 43 8.64 -14.26 4.52
N CYS A 44 8.02 -13.66 3.51
CA CYS A 44 8.50 -12.46 2.88
C CYS A 44 7.35 -11.62 2.31
N ASP A 45 7.58 -10.33 2.18
CA ASP A 45 6.71 -9.44 1.41
C ASP A 45 7.30 -9.23 0.02
N VAL A 46 6.46 -9.27 -1.00
CA VAL A 46 6.89 -9.28 -2.39
C VAL A 46 6.21 -8.16 -3.15
N VAL A 47 6.99 -7.32 -3.83
CA VAL A 47 6.46 -6.40 -4.85
C VAL A 47 6.75 -6.99 -6.21
N VAL A 48 5.72 -7.17 -7.04
CA VAL A 48 5.88 -7.47 -8.47
C VAL A 48 5.90 -6.14 -9.21
N LEU A 49 7.07 -5.73 -9.67
CA LEU A 49 7.29 -4.43 -10.31
C LEU A 49 6.79 -4.38 -11.76
N THR A 50 6.88 -5.51 -12.46
CA THR A 50 6.58 -5.61 -13.90
C THR A 50 5.24 -6.29 -14.18
N ASP A 51 4.31 -6.32 -13.23
CA ASP A 51 3.00 -6.92 -13.45
C ASP A 51 2.21 -6.14 -14.53
N GLN A 52 1.37 -6.85 -15.29
CA GLN A 52 0.60 -6.26 -16.40
C GLN A 52 -0.34 -5.13 -15.95
N ALA A 53 -0.82 -5.18 -14.69
CA ALA A 53 -1.67 -4.16 -14.10
C ALA A 53 -0.89 -3.05 -13.36
N GLY A 54 0.44 -3.09 -13.41
CA GLY A 54 1.34 -2.20 -12.66
C GLY A 54 1.80 -2.80 -11.33
N PRO A 55 2.66 -2.09 -10.57
CA PRO A 55 3.33 -2.63 -9.39
C PRO A 55 2.34 -3.18 -8.34
N ARG A 56 2.44 -4.47 -8.04
CA ARG A 56 1.54 -5.18 -7.10
C ARG A 56 2.28 -5.57 -5.84
N LEU A 57 1.72 -5.24 -4.68
CA LEU A 57 2.27 -5.55 -3.37
C LEU A 57 1.54 -6.75 -2.79
N GLU A 58 2.29 -7.79 -2.43
CA GLU A 58 1.79 -9.04 -1.87
C GLU A 58 2.50 -9.29 -0.52
N PRO A 59 1.87 -8.90 0.60
CA PRO A 59 2.46 -9.10 1.91
C PRO A 59 2.25 -10.54 2.42
N GLY A 60 3.18 -11.01 3.26
CA GLY A 60 3.03 -12.31 3.94
C GLY A 60 3.06 -13.54 3.02
N VAL A 61 3.79 -13.45 1.90
CA VAL A 61 4.02 -14.58 0.99
C VAL A 61 4.90 -15.63 1.68
N LEU A 62 4.54 -16.90 1.52
CA LEU A 62 5.30 -18.04 2.04
C LEU A 62 5.92 -18.83 0.88
N PHE A 63 7.25 -18.87 0.81
CA PHE A 63 7.97 -19.69 -0.16
C PHE A 63 8.43 -21.00 0.46
N PHE A 64 7.92 -22.12 -0.05
CA PHE A 64 8.24 -23.48 0.41
C PHE A 64 9.37 -24.17 -0.37
N GLN A 65 9.91 -23.50 -1.41
CA GLN A 65 10.86 -24.13 -2.32
C GLN A 65 12.29 -23.96 -1.83
N LYS A 66 13.01 -25.08 -1.69
CA LYS A 66 14.41 -25.12 -1.22
C LYS A 66 15.35 -24.13 -1.96
N PRO A 67 15.30 -23.96 -3.30
CA PRO A 67 16.13 -22.99 -3.99
C PRO A 67 15.84 -21.55 -3.56
N LEU A 68 14.56 -21.17 -3.46
CA LEU A 68 14.14 -19.84 -3.01
C LEU A 68 14.56 -19.58 -1.56
N ILE A 69 14.32 -20.55 -0.67
CA ILE A 69 14.73 -20.47 0.74
C ILE A 69 16.25 -20.29 0.84
N ASN A 70 17.02 -21.04 0.05
CA ASN A 70 18.48 -20.95 0.06
C ASN A 70 19.00 -19.59 -0.42
N SER A 71 18.40 -19.02 -1.47
CA SER A 71 18.79 -17.70 -1.97
C SER A 71 18.41 -16.57 -1.02
N LEU A 72 17.28 -16.70 -0.31
CA LEU A 72 16.73 -15.62 0.51
C LEU A 72 17.16 -15.68 1.99
N ARG A 73 17.62 -16.84 2.50
CA ARG A 73 18.03 -16.97 3.91
C ARG A 73 19.18 -16.04 4.31
N GLY A 74 20.04 -15.66 3.37
CA GLY A 74 21.14 -14.72 3.62
C GLY A 74 20.69 -13.28 3.80
N SER A 75 19.48 -12.95 3.35
CA SER A 75 18.92 -11.59 3.33
C SER A 75 17.81 -11.39 4.35
N ILE A 76 17.67 -12.30 5.33
CA ILE A 76 16.69 -12.18 6.41
C ILE A 76 16.97 -10.90 7.19
N SER A 77 15.98 -9.99 7.26
CA SER A 77 16.10 -8.69 7.92
C SER A 77 17.19 -7.76 7.36
N ALA A 78 17.67 -8.00 6.13
CA ALA A 78 18.63 -7.16 5.43
C ALA A 78 17.94 -6.25 4.40
N ASP A 79 18.72 -5.65 3.52
CA ASP A 79 18.24 -4.91 2.36
C ASP A 79 17.34 -5.77 1.45
N PRO A 80 16.37 -5.15 0.75
CA PRO A 80 15.49 -5.87 -0.16
C PRO A 80 16.28 -6.57 -1.27
N VAL A 81 15.87 -7.80 -1.58
CA VAL A 81 16.44 -8.56 -2.69
C VAL A 81 15.68 -8.23 -3.95
N LEU A 82 16.37 -7.63 -4.92
CA LEU A 82 15.88 -7.49 -6.28
C LEU A 82 16.24 -8.73 -7.07
N ALA A 83 15.27 -9.39 -7.69
CA ALA A 83 15.52 -10.57 -8.51
C ALA A 83 14.42 -10.77 -9.54
N ARG A 84 14.77 -11.46 -10.63
CA ARG A 84 13.81 -11.89 -11.64
C ARG A 84 13.36 -13.31 -11.34
N LEU A 85 12.05 -13.57 -11.31
CA LEU A 85 11.58 -14.94 -11.07
C LEU A 85 11.83 -15.78 -12.31
N GLY A 86 12.61 -16.85 -12.16
CA GLY A 86 12.86 -17.83 -13.20
C GLY A 86 12.29 -19.20 -12.84
N GLN A 87 12.36 -20.10 -13.80
CA GLN A 87 12.14 -21.53 -13.60
C GLN A 87 13.46 -22.27 -13.82
N GLY A 88 13.79 -23.17 -12.91
CA GLY A 88 14.94 -24.04 -13.00
C GLY A 88 14.69 -25.21 -13.95
N VAL A 89 15.62 -26.16 -13.96
CA VAL A 89 15.54 -27.34 -14.82
C VAL A 89 14.44 -28.28 -14.31
N ALA A 90 13.42 -28.51 -15.12
CA ALA A 90 12.40 -29.51 -14.86
C ALA A 90 13.03 -30.91 -14.83
N LYS A 91 12.69 -31.71 -13.83
CA LYS A 91 12.98 -33.15 -13.87
C LYS A 91 11.90 -33.83 -14.71
N PRO A 92 12.20 -34.94 -15.40
CA PRO A 92 11.16 -35.69 -16.09
C PRO A 92 10.05 -36.06 -15.10
N ASP A 93 8.80 -35.72 -15.44
CA ASP A 93 7.58 -35.94 -14.64
C ASP A 93 7.29 -34.96 -13.48
N MET A 94 8.07 -33.89 -13.30
CA MET A 94 7.83 -32.88 -12.24
C MET A 94 7.89 -31.45 -12.78
N ASP A 95 7.02 -30.57 -12.27
CA ASP A 95 7.08 -29.13 -12.57
C ASP A 95 8.46 -28.55 -12.16
N PRO A 96 9.03 -27.65 -12.97
CA PRO A 96 10.31 -27.03 -12.67
C PRO A 96 10.24 -26.22 -11.37
N PRO A 97 11.27 -26.32 -10.50
CA PRO A 97 11.34 -25.47 -9.32
C PRO A 97 11.55 -24.01 -9.74
N TYR A 98 11.04 -23.09 -8.94
CA TYR A 98 11.22 -21.66 -9.17
C TYR A 98 12.54 -21.20 -8.57
N ILE A 99 13.24 -20.34 -9.28
CA ILE A 99 14.55 -19.80 -8.92
C ILE A 99 14.53 -18.28 -9.02
N LEU A 100 15.46 -17.64 -8.32
CA LEU A 100 15.70 -16.21 -8.44
C LEU A 100 16.92 -16.01 -9.34
N ASN A 101 16.70 -15.34 -10.47
CA ASN A 101 17.75 -14.93 -11.37
C ASN A 101 18.26 -13.53 -10.96
N PRO A 102 19.55 -13.25 -11.19
CA PRO A 102 20.10 -11.91 -10.97
C PRO A 102 19.35 -10.87 -11.80
N TYR A 103 19.25 -9.66 -11.27
CA TYR A 103 18.66 -8.52 -11.95
C TYR A 103 19.64 -7.92 -12.97
N ASP A 104 19.12 -7.24 -13.99
CA ASP A 104 19.93 -6.41 -14.89
C ASP A 104 20.04 -4.96 -14.40
N GLN A 105 21.02 -4.19 -14.91
CA GLN A 105 21.17 -2.78 -14.54
C GLN A 105 19.92 -1.95 -14.86
N ALA A 106 19.20 -2.27 -15.95
CA ALA A 106 17.94 -1.62 -16.28
C ALA A 106 16.84 -1.89 -15.23
N ASP A 107 16.79 -3.12 -14.70
CA ASP A 107 15.86 -3.51 -13.65
C ASP A 107 16.15 -2.74 -12.35
N ALA A 108 17.42 -2.60 -11.99
CA ALA A 108 17.84 -1.84 -10.81
C ALA A 108 17.43 -0.37 -10.90
N ALA A 109 17.59 0.25 -12.06
CA ALA A 109 17.17 1.63 -12.30
C ALA A 109 15.64 1.78 -12.17
N PHE A 110 14.86 0.82 -12.70
CA PHE A 110 13.40 0.82 -12.57
C PHE A 110 12.95 0.65 -11.11
N ALA A 111 13.52 -0.32 -10.41
CA ALA A 111 13.21 -0.58 -9.01
C ALA A 111 13.55 0.61 -8.12
N THR A 112 14.69 1.28 -8.37
CA THR A 112 15.10 2.48 -7.62
C THR A 112 14.14 3.65 -7.87
N GLN A 113 13.76 3.89 -9.13
CA GLN A 113 12.78 4.92 -9.49
C GLN A 113 11.43 4.66 -8.81
N TRP A 114 10.98 3.41 -8.79
CA TRP A 114 9.75 3.02 -8.12
C TRP A 114 9.85 3.19 -6.59
N LEU A 115 10.96 2.76 -5.98
CA LEU A 115 11.21 2.97 -4.55
C LEU A 115 11.19 4.45 -4.16
N HIS A 116 11.75 5.33 -5.00
CA HIS A 116 11.69 6.77 -4.81
C HIS A 116 10.26 7.31 -4.94
N SER A 117 9.44 6.78 -5.86
CA SER A 117 8.05 7.24 -6.05
C SER A 117 7.14 6.83 -4.88
N VAL A 118 7.40 5.70 -4.24
CA VAL A 118 6.64 5.23 -3.06
C VAL A 118 7.22 5.73 -1.73
N GLY A 119 8.31 6.49 -1.75
CA GLY A 119 8.92 7.07 -0.54
C GLY A 119 9.70 6.07 0.33
N GLY A 120 10.20 4.97 -0.25
CA GLY A 120 11.02 3.98 0.43
C GLY A 120 10.39 2.58 0.50
N ASN A 121 10.47 1.92 1.65
CA ASN A 121 9.97 0.54 1.77
C ASN A 121 8.43 0.51 1.88
N PRO A 122 7.72 -0.03 0.88
CA PRO A 122 6.26 -0.04 0.81
C PRO A 122 5.59 -0.93 1.87
N PHE A 123 6.34 -1.85 2.49
CA PHE A 123 5.85 -2.76 3.53
C PHE A 123 6.27 -2.34 4.94
N ARG A 124 6.95 -1.18 5.07
CA ARG A 124 7.29 -0.60 6.37
C ARG A 124 6.13 0.22 6.95
N THR A 125 5.11 0.50 6.14
CA THR A 125 3.81 0.99 6.57
C THR A 125 2.90 -0.17 6.97
N ALA A 126 2.86 -0.48 8.26
CA ALA A 126 1.58 -0.80 8.89
C ALA A 126 0.62 0.40 8.63
N PRO A 127 -0.69 0.16 8.48
CA PRO A 127 -1.55 0.92 7.60
C PRO A 127 -1.48 2.41 7.95
N ALA A 128 -1.04 3.23 6.99
CA ALA A 128 -1.85 4.42 6.75
C ALA A 128 -3.20 3.84 6.32
N LEU A 129 -4.07 3.61 7.30
CA LEU A 129 -5.49 3.75 7.08
C LEU A 129 -5.62 4.94 6.14
N GLN A 130 -6.53 4.81 5.18
CA GLN A 130 -7.32 5.97 4.81
C GLN A 130 -7.47 6.85 6.04
N GLN A 131 -6.67 7.90 6.12
CA GLN A 131 -7.07 9.08 6.82
C GLN A 131 -8.09 9.59 5.81
N PRO A 132 -9.42 9.41 6.00
CA PRO A 132 -10.31 10.37 5.38
C PRO A 132 -9.70 11.72 5.74
N ALA A 133 -9.43 12.54 4.73
CA ALA A 133 -8.87 13.87 4.88
C ALA A 133 -9.34 14.42 6.22
N ALA A 134 -8.43 14.55 7.19
CA ALA A 134 -8.79 15.06 8.49
C ALA A 134 -9.50 16.39 8.20
N PRO A 135 -10.79 16.57 8.55
CA PRO A 135 -11.37 17.89 8.48
C PRO A 135 -10.44 18.75 9.32
N ALA A 136 -9.86 19.76 8.66
CA ALA A 136 -8.88 20.64 9.26
C ALA A 136 -9.38 21.04 10.66
N PRO A 137 -8.51 20.97 11.70
CA PRO A 137 -8.91 21.36 13.04
C PRO A 137 -9.44 22.78 12.95
N VAL A 138 -10.74 22.91 13.22
CA VAL A 138 -11.38 24.18 13.58
C VAL A 138 -10.46 24.85 14.59
N ALA A 139 -9.91 26.00 14.17
CA ALA A 139 -9.03 26.80 14.99
C ALA A 139 -9.69 27.04 16.36
N PRO A 140 -8.99 26.80 17.47
CA PRO A 140 -9.48 27.23 18.76
C PRO A 140 -9.58 28.76 18.74
N LEU A 141 -10.80 29.26 18.88
CA LEU A 141 -11.11 30.65 19.10
C LEU A 141 -10.17 31.23 20.18
N PRO A 142 -9.59 32.42 19.97
CA PRO A 142 -8.74 33.04 20.98
C PRO A 142 -9.57 33.33 22.24
N GLN A 143 -9.18 32.72 23.36
CA GLN A 143 -9.70 33.05 24.68
C GLN A 143 -9.32 34.51 25.00
N ALA A 144 -10.31 35.39 24.95
CA ALA A 144 -10.19 36.76 25.43
C ALA A 144 -9.95 36.75 26.95
N ALA A 145 -8.95 37.53 27.38
CA ALA A 145 -8.56 37.73 28.76
C ALA A 145 -9.69 38.34 29.62
N PRO A 146 -9.77 38.00 30.93
CA PRO A 146 -10.71 38.63 31.85
C PRO A 146 -10.10 39.92 32.43
N ALA A 147 -10.74 41.06 32.19
CA ALA A 147 -10.44 42.28 32.96
C ALA A 147 -11.68 43.16 33.18
N ALA A 148 -12.05 43.21 34.46
CA ALA A 148 -12.73 44.27 35.21
C ALA A 148 -14.27 44.42 35.12
N PRO A 149 -14.95 44.74 36.25
CA PRO A 149 -16.41 44.71 36.34
C PRO A 149 -17.09 46.09 36.56
N PHE A 150 -18.40 46.12 36.21
CA PHE A 150 -19.49 47.05 36.58
C PHE A 150 -19.45 48.52 36.05
N PRO A 151 -20.59 49.26 35.92
CA PRO A 151 -21.95 49.02 36.45
C PRO A 151 -23.15 49.22 35.47
N VAL A 152 -24.31 48.74 35.91
CA VAL A 152 -25.70 48.99 35.42
C VAL A 152 -26.13 50.47 35.64
N PRO A 153 -27.14 51.09 34.94
CA PRO A 153 -28.55 50.65 34.97
C PRO A 153 -29.48 50.91 33.75
N ALA A 154 -30.55 50.11 33.73
CA ALA A 154 -31.95 50.40 33.40
C ALA A 154 -32.33 51.20 32.13
N GLY A 155 -33.08 50.55 31.22
CA GLY A 155 -33.94 51.27 30.28
C GLY A 155 -34.41 50.48 29.05
N VAL A 156 -35.56 49.82 29.18
CA VAL A 156 -36.67 49.67 28.19
C VAL A 156 -36.35 49.24 26.74
N GLY A 157 -36.93 48.10 26.33
CA GLY A 157 -37.76 48.09 25.12
C GLY A 157 -37.39 47.10 24.00
N ALA A 158 -38.22 46.06 23.90
CA ALA A 158 -38.78 45.48 22.67
C ALA A 158 -37.86 44.80 21.62
N GLY A 159 -38.26 43.58 21.23
CA GLY A 159 -38.00 43.07 19.88
C GLY A 159 -37.58 41.60 19.81
N VAL A 160 -38.53 40.73 19.46
CA VAL A 160 -38.35 39.30 19.13
C VAL A 160 -37.91 39.15 17.64
N PRO A 161 -37.70 37.95 17.05
CA PRO A 161 -36.41 37.43 16.58
C PRO A 161 -36.30 37.28 15.04
N ALA A 162 -35.09 37.13 14.49
CA ALA A 162 -34.88 36.47 13.19
C ALA A 162 -33.41 36.02 12.99
N PRO A 163 -33.11 34.72 12.83
CA PRO A 163 -31.84 34.27 12.28
C PRO A 163 -31.86 34.35 10.75
N VAL A 164 -31.01 35.21 10.20
CA VAL A 164 -30.79 35.36 8.76
C VAL A 164 -29.95 34.21 8.19
N ALA A 165 -30.51 33.60 7.15
CA ALA A 165 -29.91 33.16 5.90
C ALA A 165 -28.79 32.08 5.89
N ALA A 166 -29.19 30.94 5.33
CA ALA A 166 -28.35 29.93 4.70
C ALA A 166 -27.56 30.49 3.49
N PRO A 167 -26.36 29.97 3.18
CA PRO A 167 -25.63 30.35 1.96
C PRO A 167 -26.22 29.66 0.71
N MET A 168 -26.65 30.48 -0.24
CA MET A 168 -27.02 30.08 -1.61
C MET A 168 -25.85 29.38 -2.32
N ALA A 169 -26.16 28.22 -2.88
CA ALA A 169 -25.44 27.65 -4.01
C ALA A 169 -25.58 28.57 -5.24
N GLN A 170 -24.47 28.84 -5.92
CA GLN A 170 -24.47 29.38 -7.28
C GLN A 170 -23.61 28.52 -8.20
N ALA A 171 -24.30 27.77 -9.05
CA ALA A 171 -24.00 27.61 -10.47
C ALA A 171 -25.35 27.81 -11.18
N PRO A 172 -25.42 28.54 -12.31
CA PRO A 172 -25.51 27.80 -13.57
C PRO A 172 -25.03 28.55 -14.84
N GLY A 173 -24.71 27.75 -15.87
CA GLY A 173 -24.81 28.11 -17.30
C GLY A 173 -23.58 28.83 -17.88
N VAL A 174 -23.19 28.63 -19.14
CA VAL A 174 -23.94 28.22 -20.34
C VAL A 174 -23.01 27.52 -21.37
N PRO A 175 -23.54 26.94 -22.46
CA PRO A 175 -22.95 25.81 -23.20
C PRO A 175 -22.31 26.13 -24.57
N ALA A 176 -21.70 25.06 -25.14
CA ALA A 176 -21.65 24.64 -26.55
C ALA A 176 -20.82 25.41 -27.60
N ALA A 177 -19.89 24.69 -28.27
CA ALA A 177 -19.85 24.52 -29.74
C ALA A 177 -18.89 23.38 -30.17
N PRO A 178 -19.20 22.60 -31.25
CA PRO A 178 -18.52 21.36 -31.67
C PRO A 178 -17.45 21.56 -32.80
N PRO A 179 -16.83 20.49 -33.37
CA PRO A 179 -15.45 20.48 -33.88
C PRO A 179 -15.31 20.91 -35.36
N GLN A 180 -14.11 21.41 -35.71
CA GLN A 180 -13.71 21.72 -37.08
C GLN A 180 -12.57 20.79 -37.52
N TRP A 181 -12.86 19.95 -38.51
CA TRP A 181 -11.94 19.15 -39.33
C TRP A 181 -11.19 20.05 -40.33
N ALA A 182 -9.98 19.65 -40.71
CA ALA A 182 -9.19 19.99 -41.92
C ALA A 182 -7.73 20.29 -41.51
N ALA A 183 -6.68 19.76 -42.13
CA ALA A 183 -6.52 19.06 -43.40
C ALA A 183 -5.29 18.14 -43.32
#